data_AF-A0A923KVV1-F1
#
_entry.id   AF-A0A923KVV1-F1
#
_cell.length_a   1.000
_cell.length_b   1.000
_cell.length_c   1.000
_cell.angle_alpha   90.00
_cell.angle_beta   90.00
_cell.angle_gamma   90.00
#
_symmetry.space_group_name_H-M   'P 1'
#
loop_
_entity.id
_entity.type
_entity.pdbx_description
1 polymer ?
#
loop_
_entity_poly.entity_id
_entity_poly.type
_entity_poly.pdbx_seq_one_letter_code
_entity_poly.pdbx_strand_id
1 'polypeptide(L)' 'GEKLYLSPILDLFNGEIIAFETAKRPVYKMIDTMLKKAFKRLSPKDQPILHSDQGWQYRMQAYQTSL' A
#
# COMPACT_ATOMS: atom_id res chain seq x y z
N GLY A 1 -18.26 -7.63 17.01
CA GLY A 1 -17.23 -6.78 16.39
C GLY A 1 -17.54 -6.60 14.92
N GLU A 2 -17.17 -5.47 14.31
CA GLU A 2 -17.30 -5.25 12.87
C GLU A 2 -16.04 -5.70 12.12
N LYS A 3 -16.21 -6.20 10.88
CA LYS A 3 -15.09 -6.56 10.01
C LYS A 3 -14.43 -5.30 9.44
N LEU A 4 -13.10 -5.23 9.53
CA LEU A 4 -12.28 -4.21 8.88
C LEU A 4 -11.29 -4.86 7.93
N TYR A 5 -10.98 -4.14 6.86
CA TYR A 5 -9.94 -4.46 5.89
C TYR A 5 -8.75 -3.56 6.17
N LEU A 6 -7.54 -4.11 6.03
CA LEU A 6 -6.27 -3.43 6.24
C LEU A 6 -5.43 -3.55 4.96
N SER A 7 -4.86 -2.45 4.51
CA SER A 7 -3.82 -2.42 3.48
C SER A 7 -2.56 -1.85 4.10
N PRO A 8 -1.53 -2.67 4.40
CA PRO A 8 -0.26 -2.23 4.93
C PRO A 8 0.86 -2.24 3.86
N ILE A 9 1.88 -1.40 4.02
CA ILE A 9 3.22 -1.61 3.46
C ILE A 9 4.17 -1.93 4.59
N LEU A 10 4.88 -3.03 4.42
CA LEU A 10 5.87 -3.55 5.34
C LEU A 10 7.27 -3.23 4.80
N ASP A 11 8.12 -2.66 5.64
CA ASP A 11 9.57 -2.63 5.40
C ASP A 11 10.14 -4.02 5.70
N LEU A 12 10.71 -4.67 4.68
CA LEU A 12 11.26 -6.01 4.80
C LEU A 12 12.65 -6.04 5.45
N PHE A 13 13.30 -4.90 5.66
CA PHE A 13 14.57 -4.84 6.38
C PHE A 13 14.39 -5.04 7.89
N ASN A 14 13.40 -4.38 8.49
CA ASN A 14 13.19 -4.36 9.94
C ASN A 14 11.80 -4.84 10.39
N GLY A 15 10.88 -5.13 9.47
CA GLY A 15 9.52 -5.57 9.76
C GLY A 15 8.55 -4.47 10.19
N GLU A 16 8.89 -3.19 9.97
CA GLU A 16 8.02 -2.07 10.34
C GLU A 16 6.89 -1.85 9.34
N ILE A 17 5.67 -1.57 9.83
CA ILE A 17 4.59 -1.07 8.97
C ILE A 17 4.81 0.42 8.72
N ILE A 18 5.37 0.77 7.57
CA ILE A 18 5.69 2.16 7.22
C ILE A 18 4.47 2.95 6.73
N ALA A 19 3.43 2.28 6.25
CA ALA A 19 2.18 2.92 5.86
C ALA A 19 1.01 1.94 5.96
N PHE A 20 -0.17 2.44 6.29
CA PHE A 20 -1.39 1.65 6.21
C PHE A 20 -2.64 2.50 5.97
N GLU A 21 -3.69 1.83 5.50
CA GLU A 21 -5.05 2.36 5.47
C GLU A 21 -6.05 1.26 5.83
N THR A 22 -7.16 1.65 6.48
CA THR A 22 -8.24 0.73 6.83
C THR A 22 -9.56 1.14 6.20
N ALA A 23 -10.43 0.17 5.95
CA ALA A 23 -11.76 0.42 5.42
C ALA A 23 -12.74 -0.67 5.85
N LYS A 24 -14.03 -0.34 5.91
CA LYS A 24 -15.10 -1.34 6.17
C LYS A 24 -15.33 -2.31 4.99
N ARG A 25 -14.78 -2.01 3.82
CA ARG A 25 -14.87 -2.81 2.58
C ARG A 25 -13.55 -2.73 1.80
N PRO A 26 -13.18 -3.74 1.00
CA PRO A 26 -11.95 -3.73 0.20
C PRO A 26 -12.15 -2.84 -1.03
N VAL A 27 -11.76 -1.57 -0.93
CA VAL A 27 -11.95 -0.57 -1.99
C VAL A 27 -10.61 0.01 -2.44
N TYR A 28 -10.43 0.26 -3.74
CA TYR A 28 -9.17 0.79 -4.29
C TYR A 28 -8.68 2.06 -3.59
N LYS A 29 -9.60 2.93 -3.15
CA LYS A 29 -9.26 4.16 -2.40
C LYS A 29 -8.33 3.90 -1.21
N MET A 30 -8.46 2.75 -0.53
CA MET A 30 -7.58 2.43 0.59
C MET A 30 -6.15 2.13 0.13
N ILE A 31 -6.00 1.47 -1.03
CA ILE A 31 -4.70 1.16 -1.63
C ILE A 31 -4.01 2.45 -2.08
N ASP A 32 -4.73 3.30 -2.83
CA ASP A 32 -4.22 4.60 -3.29
C ASP A 32 -3.80 5.51 -2.12
N THR A 33 -4.62 5.57 -1.07
CA THR A 33 -4.30 6.38 0.12
C THR A 33 -3.07 5.84 0.85
N MET A 34 -2.97 4.51 0.98
CA MET A 34 -1.83 3.86 1.60
C MET A 34 -0.55 4.08 0.79
N LEU A 35 -0.57 3.93 -0.55
CA LEU A 35 0.58 4.18 -1.42
C LEU A 35 1.06 5.62 -1.30
N LYS A 36 0.13 6.60 -1.33
CA LYS A 36 0.45 8.02 -1.12
C LYS A 36 1.11 8.27 0.23
N LYS A 37 0.69 7.59 1.30
CA LYS A 37 1.33 7.70 2.62
C LYS A 37 2.74 7.10 2.63
N ALA A 38 2.98 6.01 1.89
CA ALA A 38 4.31 5.40 1.80
C ALA A 38 5.26 6.26 0.96
N PHE A 39 4.86 6.68 -0.24
CA PHE A 39 5.72 7.45 -1.13
C PHE A 39 6.09 8.82 -0.60
N LYS A 40 5.24 9.44 0.24
CA LYS A 40 5.59 10.67 0.96
C LYS A 40 6.76 10.52 1.95
N ARG A 41 7.11 9.29 2.35
CA ARG A 41 8.25 9.03 3.22
C ARG A 41 9.57 8.87 2.46
N LEU A 42 9.51 8.66 1.14
CA LEU A 42 10.69 8.45 0.33
C LEU A 42 11.40 9.77 0.06
N SER A 43 12.72 9.74 0.21
CA SER A 43 13.61 10.79 -0.26
C SER A 43 13.84 10.67 -1.77
N PRO A 44 14.21 11.75 -2.48
CA PRO A 44 14.42 11.71 -3.94
C PRO A 44 15.50 10.72 -4.43
N LYS A 45 16.36 10.23 -3.53
CA LYS A 45 17.41 9.25 -3.85
C LYS A 45 17.01 7.81 -3.56
N ASP A 46 15.88 7.59 -2.89
CA ASP A 46 15.44 6.25 -2.51
C ASP A 46 14.93 5.52 -3.74
N GLN A 47 15.35 4.25 -3.88
CA GLN A 47 14.94 3.37 -4.99
C GLN A 47 14.44 2.04 -4.43
N PRO A 48 13.32 2.05 -3.68
CA PRO A 48 12.78 0.82 -3.11
C PRO A 48 12.17 -0.07 -4.19
N ILE A 49 12.16 -1.38 -3.94
CA ILE A 49 11.38 -2.33 -4.73
C ILE A 49 10.06 -2.58 -4.01
N LEU A 50 8.94 -2.23 -4.64
CA LEU A 50 7.62 -2.54 -4.10
C LEU A 50 7.17 -3.93 -4.58
N HIS A 51 6.93 -4.83 -3.63
CA HIS A 51 6.37 -6.16 -3.88
C HIS A 51 4.91 -6.22 -3.43
N SER A 52 4.03 -6.83 -4.23
CA SER A 52 2.67 -7.16 -3.83
C SER A 52 2.40 -8.64 -4.04
N ASP A 53 1.44 -9.19 -3.29
CA ASP A 53 0.92 -10.55 -3.45
C ASP A 53 0.13 -10.76 -4.77
N GLN A 54 -0.01 -9.71 -5.59
CA GLN A 54 -0.76 -9.70 -6.85
C GLN A 54 -2.23 -10.09 -6.69
N GLY A 55 -2.85 -9.83 -5.55
CA GLY A 55 -4.31 -9.85 -5.41
C GLY A 55 -5.01 -8.94 -6.40
N TRP A 56 -6.31 -9.14 -6.62
CA TRP A 56 -7.08 -8.45 -7.68
C TRP A 56 -6.90 -6.92 -7.65
N GLN A 57 -6.85 -6.33 -6.45
CA GLN A 57 -6.67 -4.89 -6.25
C GLN A 57 -5.33 -4.36 -6.80
N TYR A 58 -4.27 -5.18 -6.79
CA TYR A 58 -2.94 -4.83 -7.26
C TYR A 58 -2.74 -5.08 -8.76
N ARG A 59 -3.69 -5.77 -9.40
CA ARG A 59 -3.70 -5.98 -10.86
C ARG A 59 -4.44 -4.88 -11.62
N MET A 60 -5.12 -3.97 -10.91
CA MET A 60 -5.86 -2.87 -11.52
C MET A 60 -4.91 -1.90 -12.23
N GLN A 61 -5.31 -1.39 -13.41
CA GLN A 61 -4.53 -0.40 -14.16
C GLN A 61 -4.17 0.82 -13.31
N ALA A 62 -5.11 1.30 -12.48
CA ALA A 62 -4.87 2.43 -11.60
C ALA A 62 -3.71 2.20 -10.61
N TYR A 63 -3.59 0.98 -10.07
CA TYR A 63 -2.48 0.61 -9.20
C TYR A 63 -1.16 0.66 -9.96
N GLN A 64 -1.12 0.04 -11.14
CA GLN A 64 0.07 -0.03 -11.98
C GLN A 64 0.55 1.36 -12.44
N THR A 65 -0.36 2.31 -12.67
CA THR A 65 -0.03 3.70 -13.01
C THR A 65 0.38 4.53 -11.79
N SER A 66 0.14 4.05 -10.56
CA SER A 66 0.53 4.74 -9.33
C SER A 66 1.95 4.41 -8.87
N LEU A 67 2.60 3.43 -9.49
CA LEU A 67 4.00 3.03 -9.23
C LEU A 67 4.94 3.74 -10.20
#